data_AF-G7PR03-F1
#
_entry.id   AF-G7PR03-F1
#
_cell.length_a   1.000
_cell.length_b   1.000
_cell.length_c   1.000
_cell.angle_alpha   90.00
_cell.angle_beta   90.00
_cell.angle_gamma   90.00
#
_symmetry.space_group_name_H-M   'P 1'
#
loop_
_entity.id
_entity.type
_entity.pdbx_description
1 polymer ?
#
loop_
_entity_poly.entity_id
_entity_poly.type
_entity_poly.pdbx_seq_one_letter_code
_entity_poly.pdbx_strand_id
1 'polypeptide(L)'
;SCACLKCSNARRYDLLKFSLSRINTYRGIASKAHFSLASEDATLAAFRLSRELRHLARKEHGWKPEYIALESPSQDYGFELLGMCRNQNEVTAVLNDLAEDSETEPKAEGLGLAFEEGIPSLARLQLAVNYNQKRFVAHPICQQVLSSI
;
A
#
# COMPACT_ATOMS: atom_id res chain seq x y z
N SER A 1 10.30 14.82 1.42
CA SER A 1 11.15 14.94 2.62
C SER A 1 10.79 16.21 3.34
N CYS A 2 10.43 16.11 4.62
CA CYS A 2 10.03 17.26 5.43
C CYS A 2 11.16 18.30 5.57
N ALA A 3 10.80 19.59 5.55
CA ALA A 3 11.71 20.74 5.68
C ALA A 3 11.68 21.39 7.08
N CYS A 4 10.99 20.79 8.06
CA CYS A 4 10.93 21.35 9.40
C CYS A 4 12.33 21.42 10.05
N LEU A 5 12.49 22.33 11.02
CA LEU A 5 13.77 22.61 11.67
C LEU A 5 14.41 21.34 12.27
N LYS A 6 13.61 20.47 12.90
CA LYS A 6 14.08 19.20 13.48
C LYS A 6 14.69 18.27 12.42
N CYS A 7 14.00 18.06 11.29
CA CYS A 7 14.50 17.21 10.20
C CYS A 7 15.69 17.82 9.48
N SER A 8 15.70 19.15 9.32
CA SER A 8 16.82 19.87 8.71
C SER A 8 18.09 19.73 9.55
N ASN A 9 17.98 19.99 10.85
CA ASN A 9 19.10 19.86 11.79
C ASN A 9 19.60 18.41 11.87
N ALA A 10 18.71 17.43 12.01
CA ALA A 10 19.12 16.03 12.08
C ALA A 10 19.91 15.57 10.84
N ARG A 11 19.48 15.98 9.64
CA ARG A 11 20.23 15.70 8.39
C ARG A 11 21.58 16.41 8.31
N ARG A 12 21.66 17.65 8.81
CA ARG A 12 22.89 18.47 8.75
C ARG A 12 23.97 17.97 9.71
N TYR A 13 23.58 17.57 10.93
CA TYR A 13 24.53 17.18 11.97
C TYR A 13 24.91 15.70 11.93
N ASP A 14 23.98 14.80 11.60
CA ASP A 14 24.26 13.36 11.53
C ASP A 14 23.34 12.67 10.52
N LEU A 15 23.73 12.77 9.24
CA LEU A 15 22.97 12.19 8.13
C LEU A 15 22.85 10.67 8.22
N LEU A 16 23.89 10.00 8.71
CA LEU A 16 23.92 8.53 8.81
C LEU A 16 22.90 8.06 9.86
N LYS A 17 22.95 8.63 11.07
CA LYS A 17 21.99 8.30 12.14
C LYS A 17 20.57 8.66 11.74
N PHE A 18 20.38 9.80 11.07
CA PHE A 18 19.06 10.18 10.55
C PHE A 18 18.50 9.13 9.58
N SER A 19 19.32 8.70 8.62
CA SER A 19 18.91 7.72 7.60
C SER A 19 18.68 6.33 8.21
N LEU A 20 19.58 5.89 9.10
CA LEU A 20 19.47 4.62 9.81
C LEU A 20 18.23 4.56 10.71
N SER A 21 17.97 5.65 11.46
CA SER A 21 16.76 5.76 12.27
C SER A 21 15.51 5.61 11.39
N ARG A 22 15.49 6.27 10.23
CA ARG A 22 14.33 6.25 9.36
C ARG A 22 14.09 4.88 8.73
N ILE A 23 15.12 4.20 8.22
CA ILE A 23 14.96 2.84 7.66
C ILE A 23 14.54 1.84 8.75
N ASN A 24 15.02 1.99 9.99
CA ASN A 24 14.59 1.16 11.11
C ASN A 24 13.12 1.40 11.49
N THR A 25 12.64 2.64 11.43
CA THR A 25 11.20 2.92 11.58
C THR A 25 10.39 2.21 10.50
N TYR A 26 10.82 2.30 9.23
CA TYR A 26 10.15 1.60 8.14
C TYR A 26 10.14 0.07 8.32
N ARG A 27 11.21 -0.54 8.84
CA ARG A 27 11.25 -1.96 9.21
C ARG A 27 10.17 -2.31 10.22
N GLY A 28 9.97 -1.47 11.24
CA GLY A 28 8.95 -1.70 12.26
C GLY A 28 7.53 -1.65 11.69
N ILE A 29 7.22 -0.60 10.92
CA ILE A 29 5.86 -0.41 10.40
C ILE A 29 5.52 -1.32 9.21
N ALA A 30 6.52 -1.84 8.49
CA ALA A 30 6.31 -2.84 7.43
C ALA A 30 6.04 -4.26 7.96
N SER A 31 6.04 -4.46 9.28
CA SER A 31 5.78 -5.77 9.87
C SER A 31 4.29 -6.14 9.81
N LYS A 32 4.00 -7.42 9.58
CA LYS A 32 2.62 -7.94 9.57
C LYS A 32 1.87 -7.65 10.88
N ALA A 33 2.57 -7.75 12.01
CA ALA A 33 2.00 -7.44 13.32
C ALA A 33 1.58 -5.97 13.42
N HIS A 34 2.37 -5.04 12.90
CA HIS A 34 1.99 -3.63 12.88
C HIS A 34 0.76 -3.38 12.00
N PHE A 35 0.72 -3.93 10.79
CA PHE A 35 -0.46 -3.79 9.93
C PHE A 35 -1.73 -4.32 10.61
N SER A 36 -1.68 -5.54 11.17
CA SER A 36 -2.87 -6.16 11.76
C SER A 36 -3.34 -5.54 13.07
N LEU A 37 -2.45 -4.92 13.86
CA LEU A 37 -2.78 -4.43 15.21
C LEU A 37 -2.86 -2.91 15.33
N ALA A 38 -2.19 -2.17 14.44
CA ALA A 38 -2.06 -0.72 14.53
C ALA A 38 -2.72 0.04 13.37
N SER A 39 -3.28 -0.67 12.39
CA SER A 39 -3.99 -0.08 11.24
C SER A 39 -5.46 -0.46 11.28
N GLU A 40 -6.33 0.52 11.01
CA GLU A 40 -7.76 0.28 10.84
C GLU A 40 -8.05 -0.48 9.53
N ASP A 41 -7.50 0.02 8.42
CA ASP A 41 -7.48 -0.68 7.14
C ASP A 41 -6.05 -1.15 6.83
N ALA A 42 -5.75 -2.39 7.23
CA ALA A 42 -4.43 -2.98 7.09
C ALA A 42 -4.00 -3.16 5.62
N THR A 43 -4.94 -3.42 4.71
CA THR A 43 -4.66 -3.54 3.26
C THR A 43 -4.25 -2.19 2.69
N LEU A 44 -4.98 -1.12 3.03
CA LEU A 44 -4.66 0.24 2.59
C LEU A 44 -3.30 0.67 3.09
N ALA A 45 -3.04 0.45 4.39
CA ALA A 45 -1.78 0.79 5.03
C ALA A 45 -0.61 0.10 4.33
N ALA A 46 -0.76 -1.20 4.03
CA ALA A 46 0.25 -1.98 3.32
C ALA A 46 0.51 -1.46 1.90
N PHE A 47 -0.55 -1.11 1.16
CA PHE A 47 -0.42 -0.54 -0.18
C PHE A 47 0.28 0.84 -0.15
N ARG A 48 -0.16 1.74 0.74
CA ARG A 48 0.44 3.08 0.93
C ARG A 48 1.91 2.97 1.28
N LEU A 49 2.26 2.09 2.21
CA LEU A 49 3.64 1.89 2.60
C LEU A 49 4.49 1.36 1.44
N SER A 50 4.00 0.36 0.70
CA SER A 50 4.68 -0.14 -0.51
C SER A 50 4.96 0.97 -1.52
N ARG A 51 3.98 1.84 -1.80
CA ARG A 51 4.14 3.00 -2.69
C ARG A 51 5.18 3.99 -2.17
N GLU A 52 5.14 4.29 -0.88
CA GLU A 52 6.08 5.21 -0.23
C GLU A 52 7.51 4.68 -0.24
N LEU A 53 7.72 3.41 0.11
CA LEU A 53 9.03 2.75 0.08
C LEU A 53 9.64 2.79 -1.32
N ARG A 54 8.83 2.53 -2.36
CA ARG A 54 9.26 2.63 -3.76
C ARG A 54 9.69 4.06 -4.13
N HIS A 55 8.97 5.09 -3.65
CA HIS A 55 9.35 6.48 -3.84
C HIS A 55 10.68 6.80 -3.13
N LEU A 56 10.86 6.34 -1.89
CA LEU A 56 12.08 6.55 -1.11
C LEU A 56 13.30 5.84 -1.72
N ALA A 57 13.12 4.63 -2.26
CA ALA A 57 14.17 3.89 -2.96
C ALA A 57 14.73 4.66 -4.17
N ARG A 58 13.90 5.50 -4.82
CA ARG A 58 14.34 6.39 -5.92
C ARG A 58 15.04 7.64 -5.41
N LYS A 59 14.65 8.12 -4.22
CA LYS A 59 15.15 9.37 -3.64
C LYS A 59 16.46 9.21 -2.89
N GLU A 60 16.65 8.09 -2.19
CA GLU A 60 17.84 7.81 -1.39
C GLU A 60 18.55 6.57 -1.88
N HIS A 61 19.43 6.78 -2.86
CA HIS A 61 20.16 5.71 -3.52
C HIS A 61 21.01 4.86 -2.57
N GLY A 62 21.55 5.45 -1.51
CA GLY A 62 22.40 4.74 -0.53
C GLY A 62 21.67 3.69 0.31
N TRP A 63 20.33 3.75 0.37
CA TRP A 63 19.48 2.78 1.11
C TRP A 63 18.43 2.12 0.21
N LYS A 64 18.61 2.25 -1.11
CA LYS A 64 17.70 1.67 -2.11
C LYS A 64 17.44 0.18 -1.89
N PRO A 65 18.44 -0.70 -1.67
CA PRO A 65 18.16 -2.13 -1.51
C PRO A 65 17.31 -2.42 -0.26
N GLU A 66 17.51 -1.69 0.83
CA GLU A 66 16.74 -1.85 2.06
C GLU A 66 15.28 -1.39 1.87
N TYR A 67 15.04 -0.29 1.15
CA TYR A 67 13.68 0.14 0.85
C TYR A 67 12.94 -0.87 -0.04
N ILE A 68 13.60 -1.42 -1.05
CA ILE A 68 13.02 -2.46 -1.92
C ILE A 68 12.75 -3.74 -1.13
N ALA A 69 13.65 -4.13 -0.22
CA ALA A 69 13.45 -5.29 0.64
C ALA A 69 12.25 -5.15 1.58
N LEU A 70 11.90 -3.92 1.98
CA LEU A 70 10.69 -3.64 2.77
C LEU A 70 9.42 -3.50 1.95
N GLU A 71 9.55 -3.21 0.65
CA GLU A 71 8.41 -3.14 -0.25
C GLU A 71 7.73 -4.51 -0.37
N SER A 72 8.50 -5.59 -0.55
CA SER A 72 7.95 -6.94 -0.76
C SER A 72 7.04 -7.42 0.39
N PRO A 73 7.47 -7.40 1.67
CA PRO A 73 6.60 -7.79 2.79
C PRO A 73 5.31 -6.97 2.87
N SER A 74 5.36 -5.69 2.48
CA SER A 74 4.18 -4.83 2.44
C SER A 74 3.20 -5.27 1.34
N GLN A 75 3.69 -5.66 0.17
CA GLN A 75 2.81 -6.19 -0.90
C GLN A 75 2.26 -7.58 -0.57
N ASP A 76 3.10 -8.42 0.03
CA ASP A 76 2.74 -9.79 0.39
C ASP A 76 1.61 -9.83 1.41
N TYR A 77 1.55 -8.86 2.32
CA TYR A 77 0.45 -8.75 3.30
C TYR A 77 -0.92 -8.71 2.64
N GLY A 78 -1.13 -7.81 1.66
CA GLY A 78 -2.42 -7.71 0.98
C GLY A 78 -2.76 -8.97 0.16
N PHE A 79 -1.76 -9.57 -0.48
CA PHE A 79 -1.92 -10.84 -1.20
C PHE A 79 -2.37 -11.97 -0.27
N GLU A 80 -1.69 -12.13 0.88
CA GLU A 80 -2.00 -13.17 1.85
C GLU A 80 -3.36 -12.93 2.53
N LEU A 81 -3.69 -11.67 2.87
CA LEU A 81 -4.97 -11.32 3.48
C LEU A 81 -6.15 -11.70 2.57
N LEU A 82 -6.06 -11.39 1.27
CA LEU A 82 -7.07 -11.79 0.31
C LEU A 82 -7.15 -13.32 0.17
N GLY A 83 -6.01 -14.01 0.22
CA GLY A 83 -5.96 -15.47 0.20
C GLY A 83 -6.59 -16.15 1.42
N MET A 84 -6.86 -15.41 2.50
CA MET A 84 -7.55 -15.92 3.68
C MET A 84 -9.08 -15.79 3.62
N CYS A 85 -9.63 -15.06 2.63
CA CYS A 85 -11.07 -14.91 2.46
C CYS A 85 -11.73 -16.25 2.17
N ARG A 86 -12.84 -16.56 2.85
CA ARG A 86 -13.54 -17.86 2.77
C ARG A 86 -14.88 -17.80 2.04
N ASN A 87 -15.38 -16.61 1.76
CA ASN A 87 -16.67 -16.42 1.11
C ASN A 87 -16.69 -15.13 0.28
N GLN A 88 -17.74 -15.00 -0.54
CA GLN A 88 -17.90 -13.87 -1.44
C GLN A 88 -18.03 -12.53 -0.70
N ASN A 89 -18.63 -12.50 0.48
CA ASN A 89 -18.82 -11.26 1.24
C ASN A 89 -17.47 -10.69 1.70
N GLU A 90 -16.57 -11.54 2.22
CA GLU A 90 -15.21 -11.16 2.61
C GLU A 90 -14.40 -10.67 1.41
N VAL A 91 -14.48 -11.37 0.27
CA VAL A 91 -13.81 -10.96 -0.97
C VAL A 91 -14.33 -9.59 -1.43
N THR A 92 -15.65 -9.42 -1.46
CA THR A 92 -16.28 -8.15 -1.85
C THR A 92 -15.86 -7.01 -0.92
N ALA A 93 -15.78 -7.26 0.40
CA ALA A 93 -15.30 -6.28 1.36
C ALA A 93 -13.85 -5.87 1.05
N VAL A 94 -12.93 -6.83 0.90
CA VAL A 94 -11.52 -6.53 0.60
C VAL A 94 -11.35 -5.83 -0.76
N LEU A 95 -12.17 -6.13 -1.77
CA LEU A 95 -12.03 -5.56 -3.12
C LEU A 95 -12.74 -4.21 -3.33
N ASN A 96 -13.70 -3.85 -2.49
CA ASN A 96 -14.50 -2.63 -2.67
C ASN A 96 -14.36 -1.62 -1.53
N ASP A 97 -13.96 -2.04 -0.33
CA ASP A 97 -13.88 -1.14 0.81
C ASP A 97 -12.84 -0.02 0.55
N LEU A 98 -13.24 1.21 0.80
CA LEU A 98 -12.41 2.42 0.83
C LEU A 98 -12.78 3.12 2.13
N ALA A 99 -11.85 3.14 3.09
CA ALA A 99 -12.02 3.93 4.31
C ALA A 99 -12.40 5.37 3.97
N GLU A 100 -13.32 5.97 4.74
CA GLU A 100 -13.93 7.29 4.47
C GLU A 100 -12.89 8.42 4.29
N ASP A 101 -11.68 8.26 4.85
CA ASP A 101 -10.54 9.18 4.70
C ASP A 101 -9.88 9.19 3.29
N SER A 102 -10.50 8.54 2.31
CA SER A 102 -9.99 8.43 0.93
C SER A 102 -10.09 9.71 0.08
N GLU A 103 -10.60 10.83 0.61
CA GLU A 103 -10.59 12.14 -0.08
C GLU A 103 -9.19 12.60 -0.51
N THR A 104 -8.14 12.04 0.10
CA THR A 104 -6.73 12.33 -0.24
C THR A 104 -6.11 11.33 -1.24
N GLU A 105 -6.80 10.24 -1.54
CA GLU A 105 -6.37 9.30 -2.57
C GLU A 105 -6.71 9.85 -3.95
N PRO A 106 -5.87 9.61 -4.98
CA PRO A 106 -6.25 9.99 -6.33
C PRO A 106 -7.53 9.22 -6.65
N LYS A 107 -8.68 9.92 -6.59
CA LYS A 107 -9.89 9.50 -7.28
C LYS A 107 -9.42 9.21 -8.70
N ALA A 108 -9.69 8.01 -9.19
CA ALA A 108 -9.25 7.61 -10.51
C ALA A 108 -10.02 8.45 -11.54
N GLU A 109 -9.56 9.69 -11.75
CA GLU A 109 -9.96 10.61 -12.81
C GLU A 109 -9.61 9.93 -14.13
N GLY A 110 -10.51 9.07 -14.60
CA GLY A 110 -10.32 8.23 -15.78
C GLY A 110 -10.94 6.84 -15.72
N LEU A 111 -11.25 6.30 -14.53
CA LEU A 111 -11.89 4.98 -14.37
C LEU A 111 -13.25 5.03 -13.68
N GLY A 112 -13.57 6.10 -12.94
CA GLY A 112 -14.86 6.27 -12.28
C GLY A 112 -16.07 6.50 -13.20
N LEU A 113 -15.85 6.66 -14.51
CA LEU A 113 -16.90 6.87 -15.52
C LEU A 113 -17.15 5.64 -16.40
N ALA A 114 -16.40 4.54 -16.23
CA ALA A 114 -16.41 3.41 -17.16
C ALA A 114 -17.31 2.24 -16.74
N PHE A 115 -17.90 2.29 -15.55
CA PHE A 115 -18.70 1.20 -15.01
C PHE A 115 -20.16 1.65 -14.92
N GLU A 116 -20.91 1.43 -16.01
CA GLU A 116 -22.37 1.50 -16.06
C GLU A 116 -23.01 0.67 -14.93
N GLU A 117 -24.25 1.05 -14.57
CA GLU A 117 -25.10 0.42 -13.57
C GLU A 117 -25.08 -1.13 -13.67
N GLY A 118 -24.23 -1.78 -12.88
CA GLY A 118 -24.13 -3.25 -12.85
C GLY A 118 -22.76 -3.79 -12.46
N ILE A 119 -21.69 -3.02 -12.66
CA ILE A 119 -20.33 -3.48 -12.34
C ILE A 119 -19.94 -2.98 -10.94
N PRO A 120 -19.53 -3.86 -9.99
CA PRO A 120 -19.06 -3.44 -8.68
C PRO A 120 -17.93 -2.41 -8.83
N SER A 121 -17.90 -1.38 -7.97
CA SER A 121 -16.93 -0.28 -8.10
C SER A 121 -15.47 -0.76 -8.09
N LEU A 122 -15.21 -1.90 -7.45
CA LEU A 122 -13.91 -2.54 -7.29
C LEU A 122 -12.85 -1.53 -6.85
N ALA A 123 -13.26 -0.62 -5.98
CA ALA A 123 -12.52 0.60 -5.70
C ALA A 123 -11.13 0.29 -5.09
N ARG A 124 -11.02 -0.76 -4.28
CA ARG A 124 -9.74 -1.22 -3.75
C ARG A 124 -8.85 -1.85 -4.82
N LEU A 125 -9.43 -2.59 -5.76
CA LEU A 125 -8.70 -3.19 -6.88
C LEU A 125 -8.14 -2.11 -7.81
N GLN A 126 -8.92 -1.08 -8.11
CA GLN A 126 -8.45 0.07 -8.90
C GLN A 126 -7.27 0.78 -8.20
N LEU A 127 -7.37 0.98 -6.88
CA LEU A 127 -6.27 1.53 -6.08
C LEU A 127 -5.03 0.62 -6.13
N ALA A 128 -5.21 -0.69 -6.04
CA ALA A 128 -4.14 -1.68 -6.12
C ALA A 128 -3.37 -1.57 -7.45
N VAL A 129 -4.08 -1.37 -8.57
CA VAL A 129 -3.48 -1.11 -9.89
C VAL A 129 -2.65 0.18 -9.86
N ASN A 130 -3.24 1.28 -9.39
CA ASN A 130 -2.56 2.58 -9.29
C ASN A 130 -1.28 2.52 -8.43
N TYR A 131 -1.30 1.67 -7.41
CA TYR A 131 -0.18 1.47 -6.48
C TYR A 131 0.82 0.41 -6.94
N ASN A 132 0.58 -0.21 -8.11
CA ASN A 132 1.35 -1.33 -8.67
C ASN A 132 1.46 -2.54 -7.74
N GLN A 133 0.35 -2.93 -7.12
CA GLN A 133 0.24 -4.15 -6.30
C GLN A 133 0.03 -5.36 -7.21
N LYS A 134 1.04 -5.71 -8.01
CA LYS A 134 0.91 -6.69 -9.11
C LYS A 134 0.43 -8.06 -8.65
N ARG A 135 0.98 -8.57 -7.54
CA ARG A 135 0.60 -9.89 -7.00
C ARG A 135 -0.85 -9.91 -6.51
N PHE A 136 -1.28 -8.83 -5.87
CA PHE A 136 -2.67 -8.70 -5.41
C PHE A 136 -3.64 -8.70 -6.58
N VAL A 137 -3.37 -7.91 -7.63
CA VAL A 137 -4.22 -7.87 -8.84
C VAL A 137 -4.24 -9.23 -9.55
N ALA A 138 -3.09 -9.90 -9.64
CA ALA A 138 -2.97 -11.23 -10.25
C ALA A 138 -3.44 -12.39 -9.34
N HIS A 139 -3.96 -12.10 -8.15
CA HIS A 139 -4.42 -13.14 -7.22
C HIS A 139 -5.57 -13.95 -7.86
N PRO A 140 -5.60 -15.30 -7.74
CA PRO A 140 -6.65 -16.12 -8.35
C PRO A 140 -8.08 -15.66 -8.02
N ILE A 141 -8.33 -15.27 -6.76
CA ILE A 141 -9.61 -14.69 -6.31
C ILE A 141 -9.96 -13.40 -7.08
N CYS A 142 -9.01 -12.46 -7.24
CA CYS A 142 -9.24 -11.23 -8.03
C CYS A 142 -9.61 -11.56 -9.48
N GLN A 143 -8.85 -12.48 -10.09
CA GLN A 143 -9.06 -12.87 -11.48
C GLN A 143 -10.39 -13.59 -11.69
N GLN A 144 -10.81 -14.42 -10.73
CA GLN A 144 -12.12 -15.05 -10.75
C GLN A 144 -13.25 -14.01 -10.71
N VAL A 145 -13.17 -13.03 -9.80
CA VAL A 145 -14.15 -11.94 -9.73
C VAL A 145 -14.18 -11.16 -11.05
N LEU A 146 -13.03 -10.77 -11.58
CA LEU A 146 -12.94 -10.06 -12.86
C LEU A 146 -13.50 -10.86 -14.04
N SER A 147 -13.39 -12.19 -14.04
CA SER A 147 -13.94 -13.06 -15.09
C SER A 147 -15.46 -13.26 -15.00
N SER A 148 -16.05 -12.94 -13.85
CA SER A 148 -17.49 -13.08 -13.58
C SER A 148 -18.31 -11.81 -13.82
N ILE A 149 -17.64 -10.73 -14.21
CA ILE A 149 -18.20 -9.41 -14.55
C ILE A 149 -18.25 -9.31 -16.07
#